data_AF-A0AA51L1P5-F1
#
_entry.id   AF-A0AA51L1P5-F1
#
_cell.length_a   1.000
_cell.length_b   1.000
_cell.length_c   1.000
_cell.angle_alpha   90.00
_cell.angle_beta   90.00
_cell.angle_gamma   90.00
#
_symmetry.space_group_name_H-M   'P 1'
#
loop_
_entity.id
_entity.type
_entity.pdbx_description
1 polymer ?
#
loop_
_entity_poly.entity_id
_entity_poly.type
_entity_poly.pdbx_seq_one_letter_code
_entity_poly.pdbx_strand_id
1 'polypeptide(L)'
;MKTNEDVQRLYEISVMAANDTMDDDSRSGLQVEVNELLSSIQQTADTVQFNTHNLLGSNSRQDKLKKLSFQIGSGSNQNMTIDLIDLTTGSLGLSNASVETRDTAKQLLQLSQNVITNIAGQLTRLGSQYSALEHNLDNSMVLQYNLTTIESNIRDADMGKETMLLAINKVLTEATYSLHKFSDDQKQHFEKVLFE
;
A
#
# COMPACT_ATOMS: atom_id res chain seq x y z
N MET A 1 -8.14 -7.22 -16.08
CA MET A 1 -7.41 -8.33 -15.41
C MET A 1 -7.60 -9.54 -16.29
N LYS A 2 -6.52 -10.19 -16.71
CA LYS A 2 -6.55 -11.25 -17.73
C LYS A 2 -7.56 -12.38 -17.41
N THR A 3 -7.71 -12.75 -16.14
CA THR A 3 -8.72 -13.72 -15.69
C THR A 3 -10.17 -13.30 -15.98
N ASN A 4 -10.51 -12.01 -15.90
CA ASN A 4 -11.85 -11.54 -16.24
C ASN A 4 -12.11 -11.62 -17.75
N GLU A 5 -11.10 -11.34 -18.57
CA GLU A 5 -11.18 -11.51 -20.04
C GLU A 5 -11.34 -12.98 -20.41
N ASP A 6 -10.54 -13.87 -19.79
CA ASP A 6 -10.63 -15.32 -20.00
C ASP A 6 -12.02 -15.88 -19.60
N VAL A 7 -12.61 -15.38 -18.49
CA VAL A 7 -13.97 -15.80 -18.06
C VAL A 7 -15.06 -15.19 -18.95
N GLN A 8 -14.90 -13.96 -19.44
CA GLN A 8 -15.81 -13.39 -20.44
C GLN A 8 -15.78 -14.19 -21.73
N ARG A 9 -14.60 -14.67 -22.15
CA ARG A 9 -14.48 -15.57 -23.29
C ARG A 9 -15.16 -16.93 -23.04
N LEU A 10 -15.01 -17.50 -21.84
CA LEU A 10 -15.77 -18.71 -21.45
C LEU A 10 -17.27 -18.49 -21.54
N TYR A 11 -17.76 -17.30 -21.16
CA TYR A 11 -19.17 -16.94 -21.30
C TYR A 11 -19.59 -16.88 -22.78
N GLU A 12 -18.81 -16.28 -23.67
CA GLU A 12 -19.08 -16.25 -25.12
C GLU A 12 -19.15 -17.67 -25.71
N ILE A 13 -18.17 -18.52 -25.40
CA ILE A 13 -18.13 -19.91 -25.88
C ILE A 13 -19.35 -20.68 -25.37
N SER A 14 -19.75 -20.46 -24.13
CA SER A 14 -20.94 -21.09 -23.54
C SER A 14 -22.23 -20.69 -24.28
N VAL A 15 -22.36 -19.42 -24.66
CA VAL A 15 -23.50 -18.94 -25.48
C VAL A 15 -23.49 -19.60 -26.85
N MET A 16 -22.33 -19.70 -27.49
CA MET A 16 -22.18 -20.37 -28.78
C MET A 16 -22.58 -21.85 -28.68
N ALA A 17 -21.98 -22.60 -27.75
CA ALA A 17 -22.21 -24.03 -27.57
C ALA A 17 -23.64 -24.40 -27.11
N ALA A 18 -24.34 -23.48 -26.44
CA ALA A 18 -25.74 -23.65 -26.06
C ALA A 18 -26.71 -23.60 -27.25
N ASN A 19 -26.27 -23.13 -28.42
CA ASN A 19 -27.09 -23.09 -29.62
C ASN A 19 -27.40 -24.51 -30.15
N ASP A 20 -28.62 -24.70 -30.64
CA ASP A 20 -29.15 -26.02 -31.03
C ASP A 20 -28.61 -26.50 -32.39
N THR A 21 -28.19 -25.56 -33.24
CA THR A 21 -27.69 -25.85 -34.58
C THR A 21 -26.22 -26.27 -34.61
N MET A 22 -25.56 -26.31 -33.44
CA MET A 22 -24.15 -26.71 -33.33
C MET A 22 -24.05 -28.24 -33.36
N ASP A 23 -23.15 -28.77 -34.19
CA ASP A 23 -22.80 -30.18 -34.22
C ASP A 23 -21.82 -30.55 -33.08
N ASP A 24 -21.68 -31.85 -32.80
CA ASP A 24 -20.86 -32.35 -31.70
C ASP A 24 -19.35 -32.19 -31.94
N ASP A 25 -18.89 -32.22 -33.20
CA ASP A 25 -17.48 -31.99 -33.55
C ASP A 25 -17.08 -30.52 -33.29
N SER A 26 -17.96 -29.58 -33.64
CA SER A 26 -17.82 -28.16 -33.35
C SER A 26 -17.82 -27.88 -31.84
N ARG A 27 -18.66 -28.57 -31.06
CA ARG A 27 -18.64 -28.48 -29.58
C ARG A 27 -17.34 -29.01 -29.00
N SER A 28 -16.81 -30.12 -29.53
CA SER A 28 -15.51 -30.66 -29.14
C SER A 28 -14.38 -29.68 -29.44
N GLY A 29 -14.40 -29.00 -30.58
CA GLY A 29 -13.45 -27.92 -30.90
C GLY A 29 -13.49 -26.76 -29.90
N LEU A 30 -14.69 -26.32 -29.51
CA LEU A 30 -14.87 -25.29 -28.47
C LEU A 30 -14.42 -25.78 -27.09
N GLN A 31 -14.58 -27.06 -26.78
CA GLN A 31 -14.09 -27.63 -25.51
C GLN A 31 -12.56 -27.54 -25.38
N VAL A 32 -11.82 -27.66 -26.49
CA VAL A 32 -10.37 -27.42 -26.48
C VAL A 32 -10.06 -26.00 -26.07
N GLU A 33 -10.77 -25.00 -26.62
CA GLU A 33 -10.59 -23.60 -26.22
C GLU A 33 -10.95 -23.37 -24.74
N VAL A 34 -12.03 -23.98 -24.26
CA VAL A 34 -12.40 -23.94 -22.83
C VAL A 34 -11.26 -24.48 -21.96
N ASN A 35 -10.66 -25.62 -22.31
CA ASN A 35 -9.57 -26.21 -21.54
C ASN A 35 -8.33 -25.30 -21.49
N GLU A 36 -7.97 -24.65 -22.60
CA GLU A 36 -6.87 -23.68 -22.65
C GLU A 36 -7.15 -22.45 -21.79
N LEU A 37 -8.39 -21.94 -21.80
CA LEU A 37 -8.79 -20.81 -20.96
C LEU A 37 -8.76 -21.17 -19.47
N LEU A 38 -9.22 -22.36 -19.09
CA LEU A 38 -9.12 -22.85 -17.71
C LEU A 38 -7.66 -22.99 -17.26
N SER A 39 -6.79 -23.47 -18.14
CA SER A 39 -5.35 -23.55 -17.91
C SER A 39 -4.73 -22.17 -17.71
N SER A 40 -5.08 -21.19 -18.55
CA SER A 40 -4.64 -19.78 -18.41
C SER A 40 -5.09 -19.16 -17.08
N ILE A 41 -6.35 -19.40 -16.69
CA ILE A 41 -6.89 -18.92 -15.41
C ILE A 41 -6.12 -19.53 -14.24
N GLN A 42 -5.90 -20.85 -14.25
CA GLN A 42 -5.15 -21.55 -13.21
C GLN A 42 -3.70 -21.06 -13.13
N GLN A 43 -3.03 -20.93 -14.27
CA GLN A 43 -1.67 -20.39 -14.33
C GLN A 43 -1.60 -18.97 -13.77
N THR A 44 -2.57 -18.11 -14.09
CA THR A 44 -2.61 -16.74 -13.54
C THR A 44 -2.82 -16.76 -12.03
N ALA A 45 -3.71 -17.63 -11.52
CA ALA A 45 -3.91 -17.80 -10.08
C ALA A 45 -2.63 -18.25 -9.35
N ASP A 46 -1.85 -19.14 -9.97
CA ASP A 46 -0.67 -19.74 -9.36
C ASP A 46 0.62 -18.90 -9.52
N THR A 47 0.70 -18.07 -10.55
CA THR A 47 1.93 -17.30 -10.87
C THR A 47 1.94 -15.89 -10.29
N VAL A 48 0.79 -15.32 -9.97
CA VAL A 48 0.72 -13.95 -9.41
C VAL A 48 1.15 -13.99 -7.95
N GLN A 49 2.42 -13.63 -7.74
CA GLN A 49 3.05 -13.56 -6.44
C GLN A 49 3.60 -12.15 -6.15
N PHE A 50 3.55 -11.75 -4.88
CA PHE A 50 4.26 -10.59 -4.37
C PHE A 50 5.13 -11.03 -3.19
N ASN A 51 6.42 -10.73 -3.24
CA ASN A 51 7.39 -11.12 -2.24
C ASN A 51 7.27 -12.62 -1.85
N THR A 52 7.21 -13.51 -2.85
CA THR A 52 7.03 -14.98 -2.71
C THR A 52 5.68 -15.45 -2.15
N HIS A 53 4.74 -14.55 -1.90
CA HIS A 53 3.38 -14.90 -1.51
C HIS A 53 2.43 -14.86 -2.70
N ASN A 54 1.72 -15.96 -2.96
CA ASN A 54 0.66 -15.97 -3.96
C ASN A 54 -0.50 -15.10 -3.52
N LEU A 55 -0.96 -14.25 -4.44
CA LEU A 55 -2.02 -13.29 -4.18
C LEU A 55 -3.41 -13.78 -4.63
N LEU A 56 -3.44 -14.69 -5.60
CA LEU A 56 -4.65 -15.09 -6.33
C LEU A 56 -4.92 -16.60 -6.31
N GLY A 57 -4.05 -17.39 -5.66
CA GLY A 57 -4.09 -18.85 -5.68
C GLY A 57 -4.52 -19.46 -4.35
N SER A 58 -4.81 -20.75 -4.38
CA SER A 58 -5.02 -21.54 -3.17
C SER A 58 -3.67 -21.74 -2.48
N ASN A 59 -3.36 -20.88 -1.51
CA ASN A 59 -2.26 -21.13 -0.59
C ASN A 59 -2.57 -22.44 0.16
N SER A 60 -1.91 -23.52 -0.25
CA SER A 60 -2.03 -24.84 0.36
C SER A 60 -1.83 -24.74 1.88
N ARG A 61 -2.94 -24.90 2.61
CA ARG A 61 -3.12 -25.50 3.95
C ARG A 61 -2.21 -25.12 5.14
N GLN A 62 -1.19 -24.28 5.01
CA GLN A 62 -0.36 -23.86 6.15
C GLN A 62 -0.13 -22.35 6.28
N ASP A 63 -0.45 -21.55 5.26
CA ASP A 63 -0.14 -20.12 5.29
C ASP A 63 -1.36 -19.27 5.68
N LYS A 64 -1.23 -18.55 6.80
CA LYS A 64 -2.27 -17.69 7.40
C LYS A 64 -2.57 -16.42 6.58
N LEU A 65 -2.05 -16.32 5.36
CA LEU A 65 -2.15 -15.16 4.49
C LEU A 65 -3.42 -15.24 3.63
N LYS A 66 -4.59 -15.42 4.27
CA LYS A 66 -5.86 -15.04 3.63
C LYS A 66 -6.05 -13.53 3.62
N LYS A 67 -5.14 -12.82 4.28
CA LYS A 67 -5.22 -11.40 4.56
C LYS A 67 -3.81 -10.82 4.54
N LEU A 68 -3.61 -9.73 3.81
CA LEU A 68 -2.43 -8.88 3.91
C LEU A 68 -2.74 -7.76 4.90
N SER A 69 -1.90 -7.58 5.92
CA SER A 69 -2.04 -6.47 6.86
C SER A 69 -0.93 -5.47 6.61
N PHE A 70 -1.31 -4.23 6.35
CA PHE A 70 -0.42 -3.10 6.14
C PHE A 70 -0.48 -2.19 7.36
N GLN A 71 0.68 -1.91 7.95
CA GLN A 71 0.81 -0.89 8.98
C GLN A 71 0.78 0.48 8.30
N ILE A 72 -0.27 1.27 8.57
CA ILE A 72 -0.54 2.55 7.90
C ILE A 72 -0.26 3.76 8.81
N GLY A 73 0.23 3.53 10.02
CA GLY A 73 0.61 4.59 10.96
C GLY A 73 1.65 4.13 11.97
N SER A 74 2.04 5.02 12.89
CA SER A 74 3.08 4.74 13.90
C SER A 74 2.56 4.07 15.18
N GLY A 75 1.24 4.04 15.39
CA GLY A 75 0.60 3.43 16.55
C GLY A 75 0.35 1.92 16.40
N SER A 76 0.32 1.20 17.52
CA SER A 76 0.23 -0.28 17.56
C SER A 76 -1.04 -0.90 16.94
N ASN A 77 -2.10 -0.12 16.74
CA ASN A 77 -3.38 -0.58 16.17
C ASN A 77 -3.77 0.11 14.85
N GLN A 78 -2.83 0.75 14.16
CA GLN A 78 -3.07 1.45 12.90
C GLN A 78 -2.76 0.54 11.70
N ASN A 79 -3.58 -0.49 11.53
CA ASN A 79 -3.45 -1.49 10.49
C ASN A 79 -4.63 -1.45 9.52
N MET A 80 -4.33 -1.58 8.23
CA MET A 80 -5.31 -1.86 7.19
C MET A 80 -5.14 -3.30 6.71
N THR A 81 -6.23 -4.06 6.67
CA THR A 81 -6.21 -5.43 6.20
C THR A 81 -6.91 -5.55 4.84
N ILE A 82 -6.22 -6.14 3.87
CA ILE A 82 -6.72 -6.50 2.55
C ILE A 82 -6.94 -8.00 2.52
N ASP A 83 -8.16 -8.44 2.21
CA ASP A 83 -8.46 -9.86 2.06
C ASP A 83 -7.93 -10.34 0.69
N LEU A 84 -7.16 -11.42 0.71
CA LEU A 84 -6.68 -12.08 -0.51
C LEU A 84 -7.77 -13.01 -1.05
N ILE A 85 -7.78 -13.20 -2.37
CA ILE A 85 -8.84 -13.90 -3.09
C ILE A 85 -8.24 -15.14 -3.74
N ASP A 86 -9.00 -16.23 -3.71
CA ASP A 86 -8.67 -17.45 -4.43
C ASP A 86 -9.43 -17.48 -5.75
N LEU A 87 -8.71 -17.26 -6.86
CA LEU A 87 -9.21 -17.32 -8.24
C LEU A 87 -8.85 -18.64 -8.93
N THR A 88 -8.46 -19.68 -8.18
CA THR A 88 -8.23 -21.01 -8.77
C THR A 88 -9.51 -21.55 -9.40
N THR A 89 -9.35 -22.38 -10.43
CA THR A 89 -10.48 -23.02 -11.12
C THR A 89 -11.38 -23.81 -10.15
N GLY A 90 -10.80 -24.37 -9.08
CA GLY A 90 -11.53 -25.05 -8.00
C GLY A 90 -12.38 -24.12 -7.14
N SER A 91 -11.80 -22.99 -6.69
CA SER A 91 -12.53 -21.98 -5.91
C SER A 91 -13.67 -21.34 -6.70
N LEU A 92 -13.46 -21.15 -8.01
CA LEU A 92 -14.45 -20.58 -8.93
C LEU A 92 -15.50 -21.60 -9.42
N GLY A 93 -15.36 -22.89 -9.07
CA GLY A 93 -16.26 -23.96 -9.51
C GLY A 93 -16.11 -24.38 -10.97
N LEU A 94 -15.07 -23.89 -11.66
CA LEU A 94 -14.80 -24.09 -13.08
C LEU A 94 -14.02 -25.37 -13.39
N SER A 95 -13.63 -26.17 -12.38
CA SER A 95 -12.79 -27.38 -12.56
C SER A 95 -13.40 -28.44 -13.46
N ASN A 96 -14.73 -28.51 -13.57
CA ASN A 96 -15.46 -29.45 -14.43
C ASN A 96 -16.24 -28.72 -15.54
N ALA A 97 -15.78 -27.53 -15.95
CA ALA A 97 -16.45 -26.75 -16.98
C ALA A 97 -16.42 -27.49 -18.32
N SER A 98 -17.60 -27.79 -18.86
CA SER A 98 -17.77 -28.50 -20.11
C SER A 98 -18.86 -27.87 -20.98
N VAL A 99 -18.62 -27.84 -22.29
CA VAL A 99 -19.54 -27.35 -23.33
C VAL A 99 -19.93 -28.45 -24.33
N GLU A 100 -19.59 -29.71 -24.04
CA GLU A 100 -19.88 -30.85 -24.93
C GLU A 100 -21.39 -31.10 -25.10
N THR A 101 -22.18 -30.75 -24.09
CA THR A 101 -23.65 -30.83 -24.17
C THR A 101 -24.29 -29.46 -23.99
N ARG A 102 -25.53 -29.31 -24.48
CA ARG A 102 -26.29 -28.07 -24.31
C ARG A 102 -26.56 -27.74 -22.85
N ASP A 103 -26.80 -28.75 -22.01
CA ASP A 103 -27.09 -28.54 -20.60
C ASP A 103 -25.85 -28.13 -19.83
N THR A 104 -24.69 -28.74 -20.11
CA THR A 104 -23.42 -28.33 -19.51
C THR A 104 -23.00 -26.93 -19.97
N ALA A 105 -23.24 -26.57 -21.24
CA ALA A 105 -22.99 -25.21 -21.74
C ALA A 105 -23.87 -24.16 -21.03
N LYS A 106 -25.15 -24.47 -20.75
CA LYS A 106 -26.03 -23.57 -19.97
C LYS A 106 -25.58 -23.42 -18.52
N GLN A 107 -25.12 -24.51 -17.90
CA GLN A 107 -24.55 -24.46 -16.55
C GLN A 107 -23.28 -23.61 -16.51
N LEU A 108 -22.39 -23.77 -17.49
CA LEU A 108 -21.18 -22.98 -17.61
C LEU A 108 -21.48 -21.49 -17.83
N LEU A 109 -22.51 -21.17 -18.62
CA LEU A 109 -22.96 -19.79 -18.81
C LEU A 109 -23.35 -19.12 -17.49
N GLN A 110 -24.18 -19.78 -16.68
CA GLN A 110 -24.59 -19.25 -15.36
C GLN A 110 -23.40 -19.13 -14.40
N LEU A 111 -22.52 -20.13 -14.40
CA LEU A 111 -21.33 -20.12 -13.55
C LEU A 111 -20.38 -18.98 -13.93
N SER A 112 -20.07 -18.83 -15.22
CA SER A 112 -19.21 -17.75 -15.73
C SER A 112 -19.78 -16.37 -15.38
N GLN A 113 -21.10 -16.18 -15.45
CA GLN A 113 -21.73 -14.92 -15.05
C GLN A 113 -21.54 -14.62 -13.56
N ASN A 114 -21.74 -15.63 -12.69
CA ASN A 114 -21.49 -15.47 -11.25
C ASN A 114 -20.02 -15.16 -10.95
N VAL A 115 -19.09 -15.83 -11.64
CA VAL A 115 -17.65 -15.59 -11.50
C VAL A 115 -17.29 -14.17 -11.90
N ILE A 116 -17.80 -13.66 -13.03
CA ILE A 116 -17.59 -12.28 -13.48
C ILE A 116 -18.08 -11.27 -12.41
N THR A 117 -19.29 -11.45 -11.89
CA THR A 117 -19.83 -10.56 -10.86
C THR A 117 -18.99 -10.61 -9.57
N ASN A 118 -18.54 -11.80 -9.17
CA ASN A 118 -17.66 -11.96 -8.01
C ASN A 118 -16.31 -11.25 -8.22
N ILE A 119 -15.63 -11.48 -9.34
CA ILE A 119 -14.35 -10.82 -9.68
C ILE A 119 -14.53 -9.30 -9.70
N ALA A 120 -15.60 -8.81 -10.34
CA ALA A 120 -15.89 -7.37 -10.39
C ALA A 120 -16.10 -6.78 -8.98
N GLY A 121 -16.92 -7.43 -8.14
CA GLY A 121 -17.13 -6.99 -6.76
C GLY A 121 -15.85 -6.97 -5.94
N GLN A 122 -14.95 -7.94 -6.16
CA GLN A 122 -13.65 -7.95 -5.51
C GLN A 122 -12.72 -6.83 -6.00
N LEU A 123 -12.67 -6.56 -7.31
CA LEU A 123 -11.88 -5.44 -7.85
C LEU A 123 -12.36 -4.10 -7.30
N THR A 124 -13.68 -3.92 -7.13
CA THR A 124 -14.24 -2.74 -6.48
C THR A 124 -13.79 -2.62 -5.02
N ARG A 125 -13.78 -3.72 -4.26
CA ARG A 125 -13.27 -3.74 -2.87
C ARG A 125 -11.79 -3.42 -2.80
N LEU A 126 -10.97 -3.99 -3.68
CA LEU A 126 -9.54 -3.71 -3.74
C LEU A 126 -9.28 -2.25 -4.13
N GLY A 127 -10.06 -1.72 -5.08
CA GLY A 127 -10.01 -0.31 -5.47
C GLY A 127 -10.33 0.64 -4.32
N SER A 128 -11.37 0.36 -3.53
CA SER A 128 -11.69 1.20 -2.37
C SER A 128 -10.63 1.11 -1.26
N GLN A 129 -10.06 -0.08 -1.04
CA GLN A 129 -8.92 -0.26 -0.11
C GLN A 129 -7.67 0.48 -0.60
N TYR A 130 -7.40 0.47 -1.91
CA TYR A 130 -6.30 1.22 -2.51
C TYR A 130 -6.49 2.74 -2.30
N SER A 131 -7.68 3.29 -2.59
CA SER A 131 -7.96 4.71 -2.33
C SER A 131 -7.83 5.07 -0.85
N ALA A 132 -8.24 4.17 0.05
CA ALA A 132 -8.05 4.38 1.48
C ALA A 132 -6.56 4.38 1.87
N LEU A 133 -5.73 3.54 1.24
CA LEU A 133 -4.27 3.57 1.43
C LEU A 133 -3.65 4.87 0.90
N GLU A 134 -4.04 5.34 -0.28
CA GLU A 134 -3.57 6.61 -0.84
C GLU A 134 -3.90 7.78 0.10
N HIS A 135 -5.15 7.86 0.58
CA HIS A 135 -5.52 8.91 1.53
C HIS A 135 -4.73 8.85 2.85
N ASN A 136 -4.45 7.66 3.36
CA ASN A 136 -3.61 7.53 4.57
C ASN A 136 -2.15 7.91 4.28
N LEU A 137 -1.63 7.58 3.11
CA LEU A 137 -0.29 7.96 2.66
C LEU A 137 -0.18 9.49 2.56
N ASP A 138 -1.13 10.15 1.89
CA ASP A 138 -1.17 11.61 1.76
C ASP A 138 -1.25 12.28 3.13
N ASN A 139 -2.12 11.78 4.02
CA ASN A 139 -2.21 12.27 5.39
C ASN A 139 -0.89 12.10 6.15
N SER A 140 -0.21 10.96 5.98
CA SER A 140 1.10 10.71 6.58
C SER A 140 2.17 11.67 6.04
N MET A 141 2.15 12.00 4.75
CA MET A 141 3.06 12.98 4.15
C MET A 141 2.82 14.38 4.71
N VAL A 142 1.55 14.80 4.86
CA VAL A 142 1.21 16.10 5.46
C VAL A 142 1.65 16.16 6.93
N LEU A 143 1.43 15.08 7.69
CA LEU A 143 1.92 14.99 9.07
C LEU A 143 3.45 15.06 9.13
N GLN A 144 4.15 14.37 8.23
CA GLN A 144 5.62 14.41 8.15
C GLN A 144 6.12 15.82 7.85
N TYR A 145 5.49 16.53 6.91
CA TYR A 145 5.80 17.92 6.60
C TYR A 145 5.63 18.81 7.83
N ASN A 146 4.46 18.74 8.48
CA ASN A 146 4.16 19.53 9.68
C ASN A 146 5.14 19.24 10.82
N LEU A 147 5.47 17.96 11.06
CA LEU A 147 6.44 17.57 12.09
C LEU A 147 7.84 18.13 11.79
N THR A 148 8.29 18.07 10.55
CA THR A 148 9.58 18.63 10.15
C THR A 148 9.61 20.15 10.34
N THR A 149 8.51 20.86 10.02
CA THR A 149 8.38 22.30 10.27
C THR A 149 8.38 22.63 11.75
N ILE A 150 7.64 21.88 12.57
CA ILE A 150 7.62 22.07 14.03
C ILE A 150 9.01 21.82 14.61
N GLU A 151 9.70 20.76 14.17
CA GLU A 151 11.06 20.45 14.59
C GLU A 151 12.03 21.58 14.23
N SER A 152 11.93 22.13 13.02
CA SER A 152 12.71 23.32 12.61
C SER A 152 12.44 24.52 13.51
N ASN A 153 11.17 24.82 13.81
CA ASN A 153 10.80 25.96 14.65
C ASN A 153 11.28 25.81 16.10
N ILE A 154 11.18 24.60 16.67
CA ILE A 154 11.70 24.31 18.01
C ILE A 154 13.21 24.48 18.03
N ARG A 155 13.90 23.91 17.04
CA ARG A 155 15.36 24.03 16.92
C ARG A 155 15.80 25.48 16.76
N ASP A 156 15.12 26.27 15.94
CA ASP A 156 15.43 27.67 15.73
C ASP A 156 15.18 28.52 16.99
N ALA A 157 14.11 28.23 17.74
CA ALA A 157 13.84 28.87 19.02
C ALA A 157 14.92 28.56 20.06
N ASP A 158 15.35 27.29 20.15
CA ASP A 158 16.42 26.86 21.05
C ASP A 158 17.76 27.48 20.65
N MET A 159 18.08 27.53 19.35
CA MET A 159 19.26 28.26 18.85
C MET A 159 19.19 29.75 19.16
N GLY A 160 18.01 30.38 19.04
CA GLY A 160 17.78 31.77 19.43
C GLY A 160 18.06 32.02 20.91
N LYS A 161 17.62 31.11 21.79
CA LYS A 161 17.90 31.18 23.22
C LYS A 161 19.39 31.04 23.53
N GLU A 162 20.07 30.05 22.94
CA GLU A 162 21.50 29.83 23.14
C GLU A 162 22.35 31.00 22.61
N THR A 163 21.99 31.57 21.46
CA THR A 163 22.67 32.75 20.93
C THR A 163 22.46 33.99 21.80
N MET A 164 21.27 34.17 22.39
CA MET A 164 21.02 35.22 23.38
C MET A 164 21.85 35.00 24.65
N LEU A 165 21.88 33.78 25.19
CA LEU A 165 22.71 33.46 26.37
C LEU A 165 24.20 33.68 26.08
N LEU A 166 24.68 33.29 24.89
CA LEU A 166 26.04 33.58 24.46
C LEU A 166 26.31 35.08 24.37
N ALA A 167 25.38 35.86 23.84
CA ALA A 167 25.50 37.32 23.77
C ALA A 167 25.52 37.96 25.16
N ILE A 168 24.63 37.55 26.07
CA ILE A 168 24.61 38.00 27.47
C ILE A 168 25.93 37.68 28.15
N ASN A 169 26.45 36.46 27.99
CA ASN A 169 27.73 36.07 28.58
C ASN A 169 28.91 36.87 28.01
N LYS A 170 28.90 37.18 26.70
CA LYS A 170 29.90 38.06 26.08
C LYS A 170 29.85 39.47 26.66
N VAL A 171 28.65 40.07 26.73
CA VAL A 171 28.44 41.39 27.35
C VAL A 171 28.88 41.39 28.81
N LEU A 172 28.52 40.36 29.58
CA LEU A 172 28.92 40.23 30.99
C LEU A 172 30.44 40.13 31.13
N THR A 173 31.10 39.35 30.26
CA THR A 173 32.57 39.21 30.27
C THR A 173 33.25 40.52 29.89
N GLU A 174 32.74 41.25 28.89
CA GLU A 174 33.26 42.55 28.47
C GLU A 174 33.03 43.63 29.55
N ALA A 175 31.86 43.61 30.20
CA ALA A 175 31.57 44.47 31.35
C ALA A 175 32.52 44.15 32.52
N THR A 176 32.76 42.86 32.81
CA THR A 176 33.71 42.44 33.85
C THR A 176 35.13 42.91 33.52
N TYR A 177 35.55 42.79 32.26
CA TYR A 177 36.86 43.26 31.80
C TYR A 177 37.01 44.78 31.88
N SER A 178 36.00 45.55 31.46
CA SER A 178 36.02 47.01 31.57
C SER A 178 35.96 47.50 33.03
N LEU A 179 35.21 46.83 33.90
CA LEU A 179 35.20 47.09 35.34
C LEU A 179 36.56 46.79 35.97
N HIS A 180 37.20 45.68 35.59
CA HIS A 180 38.54 45.35 36.05
C HIS A 180 39.54 46.42 35.62
N LYS A 181 39.51 46.82 34.34
CA LYS A 181 40.34 47.91 33.82
C LYS A 181 40.07 49.24 34.54
N PHE A 182 38.81 49.59 34.80
CA PHE A 182 38.46 50.80 35.56
C PHE A 182 38.98 50.72 37.00
N SER A 183 38.89 49.57 37.66
CA SER A 183 39.46 49.35 38.98
C SER A 183 40.98 49.51 38.98
N ASP A 184 41.66 49.01 37.94
CA ASP A 184 43.10 49.18 37.77
C ASP A 184 43.47 50.65 37.52
N ASP A 185 42.73 51.35 36.67
CA ASP A 185 42.91 52.78 36.39
C ASP A 185 42.68 53.65 37.65
N GLN A 186 41.64 53.35 38.43
CA GLN A 186 41.39 54.01 39.72
C GLN A 186 42.56 53.79 40.69
N LYS A 187 43.03 52.55 40.82
CA LYS A 187 44.18 52.22 41.67
C LYS A 187 45.43 53.01 41.26
N GLN A 188 45.72 53.10 39.97
CA GLN A 188 46.85 53.88 39.45
C GLN A 188 46.67 55.39 39.67
N HIS A 189 45.44 55.91 39.58
CA HIS A 189 45.15 57.31 39.88
C HIS A 189 45.37 57.63 41.36
N PHE A 190 44.92 56.77 42.27
CA PHE A 190 45.20 56.90 43.70
C PHE A 190 46.70 56.86 44.00
N GLU A 191 47.45 55.95 43.36
CA GLU A 191 48.91 55.92 43.52
C GLU A 191 49.57 57.20 43.01
N LYS A 192 49.17 57.75 41.86
CA LYS A 192 49.72 59.03 41.37
C LYS A 192 49.46 60.22 42.30
N VAL A 193 48.25 60.33 42.86
CA VAL A 193 47.88 61.43 43.78
C VAL A 193 48.58 61.31 45.15
N LEU A 194 48.98 60.10 45.55
CA LEU A 194 49.72 59.87 46.81
C LEU A 194 51.24 60.05 46.67
N PHE A 195 51.78 60.10 45.45
CA PHE A 195 53.22 60.22 45.18
C PHE A 195 53.61 61.55 44.47
N GLU A 196 52.68 62.48 44.26
CA GLU A 196 52.93 63.91 43.97
C GLU A 196 52.85 64.77 45.25
#